data_AF-A0A2N1SBP7-F1
#
_entry.id   AF-A0A2N1SBP7-F1
#
_cell.length_a   1.000
_cell.length_b   1.000
_cell.length_c   1.000
_cell.angle_alpha   90.00
_cell.angle_beta   90.00
_cell.angle_gamma   90.00
#
_symmetry.space_group_name_H-M   'P 1'
#
loop_
_entity.id
_entity.type
_entity.pdbx_description
1 polymer ?
#
loop_
_entity_poly.entity_id
_entity_poly.type
_entity_poly.pdbx_seq_one_letter_code
_entity_poly.pdbx_strand_id
1 'polypeptide(L)'
;MTAPFEWVKGAAWLFPDGRLDIVPGFHDEWIAAHQDLAEGCANVADVVTRLGWLSVVSYSQGYVEFMIRSKADPVSVSLCVEHLSRNLGRWENALVMTMDEEGYIKLVPADFADGSSPGGKIRGTFTMD
;
A
#
# COMPACT_ATOMS: atom_id res chain seq x y z
N MET A 1 -8.17 18.64 4.41
CA MET A 1 -8.05 17.67 3.31
C MET A 1 -6.56 17.51 3.05
N THR A 2 -6.08 16.27 3.03
CA THR A 2 -4.68 15.95 2.70
C THR A 2 -4.42 16.18 1.21
N ALA A 3 -3.20 16.58 0.86
CA ALA A 3 -2.79 16.66 -0.54
C ALA A 3 -2.68 15.26 -1.16
N PRO A 4 -2.88 15.09 -2.48
CA PRO A 4 -2.67 13.80 -3.13
C PRO A 4 -1.27 13.26 -2.85
N PHE A 5 -1.22 11.99 -2.44
CA PHE A 5 -0.02 11.26 -2.05
C PHE A 5 0.73 11.82 -0.84
N GLU A 6 0.10 12.67 -0.03
CA GLU A 6 0.70 13.17 1.21
C GLU A 6 1.01 12.01 2.17
N TRP A 7 2.21 12.03 2.77
CA TRP A 7 2.58 11.06 3.80
C TRP A 7 1.70 11.24 5.05
N VAL A 8 0.89 10.24 5.36
CA VAL A 8 0.05 10.21 6.56
C VAL A 8 0.67 9.33 7.65
N LYS A 9 0.11 9.33 8.85
CA LYS A 9 0.45 8.36 9.91
C LYS A 9 -0.76 7.49 10.21
N GLY A 10 -0.53 6.20 10.43
CA GLY A 10 -1.56 5.20 10.66
C GLY A 10 -1.93 4.41 9.40
N ALA A 11 -2.98 3.60 9.51
CA ALA A 11 -3.58 2.90 8.38
C ALA A 11 -4.40 3.87 7.53
N ALA A 12 -4.35 3.75 6.21
CA ALA A 12 -5.09 4.60 5.30
C ALA A 12 -5.51 3.87 4.02
N TRP A 13 -6.64 4.29 3.45
CA TRP A 13 -7.05 3.87 2.12
C TRP A 13 -6.41 4.76 1.07
N LEU A 14 -5.63 4.20 0.14
CA LEU A 14 -5.08 4.92 -1.01
C LEU A 14 -6.04 4.81 -2.20
N PHE A 15 -6.63 5.94 -2.61
CA PHE A 15 -7.52 6.03 -3.75
C PHE A 15 -6.76 6.21 -5.07
N PRO A 16 -7.37 5.88 -6.23
CA PRO A 16 -6.73 6.06 -7.55
C PRO A 16 -6.32 7.49 -7.89
N ASP A 17 -6.94 8.49 -7.26
CA ASP A 17 -6.59 9.92 -7.40
C ASP A 17 -5.41 10.35 -6.49
N GLY A 18 -4.86 9.41 -5.71
CA GLY A 18 -3.78 9.64 -4.76
C GLY A 18 -4.26 10.12 -3.39
N ARG A 19 -5.56 10.29 -3.17
CA ARG A 19 -6.08 10.68 -1.85
C ARG A 19 -5.86 9.53 -0.86
N LEU A 20 -5.42 9.88 0.35
CA LEU A 20 -5.30 8.96 1.47
C LEU A 20 -6.36 9.31 2.51
N ASP A 21 -7.21 8.33 2.84
CA ASP A 21 -8.19 8.46 3.90
C ASP A 21 -7.75 7.64 5.11
N ILE A 22 -7.42 8.31 6.21
CA ILE A 22 -6.86 7.67 7.40
C ILE A 22 -7.98 6.89 8.09
N VAL A 23 -7.74 5.59 8.28
CA VAL A 23 -8.68 4.70 8.94
C VAL A 23 -8.19 4.46 10.37
N PRO A 24 -8.92 4.93 11.40
CA PRO A 24 -8.51 4.81 12.81
C PRO A 24 -8.33 3.35 13.28
N GLY A 25 -8.93 2.42 12.57
CA GLY A 25 -8.78 0.98 12.74
C GLY A 25 -9.67 0.25 11.73
N PHE A 26 -9.09 -0.71 11.00
CA PHE A 26 -9.85 -1.61 10.14
C PHE A 26 -10.49 -2.69 11.02
N HIS A 27 -11.68 -2.39 11.56
CA HIS A 27 -12.49 -3.33 12.32
C HIS A 27 -13.83 -3.53 11.61
N ASP A 28 -14.49 -4.64 11.90
CA ASP A 28 -15.75 -5.06 11.26
C ASP A 28 -16.82 -3.96 11.31
N GLU A 29 -16.85 -3.17 12.38
CA GLU A 29 -17.75 -2.00 12.54
C GLU A 29 -17.48 -0.90 11.51
N TRP A 30 -16.21 -0.59 11.22
CA TRP A 30 -15.87 0.38 10.19
C TRP A 30 -16.26 -0.14 8.81
N ILE A 31 -15.99 -1.41 8.53
CA ILE A 31 -16.32 -2.06 7.25
C ILE A 31 -17.83 -2.07 7.04
N ALA A 32 -18.61 -2.39 8.07
CA ALA A 32 -20.07 -2.35 8.02
C ALA A 32 -20.62 -0.94 7.74
N ALA A 33 -19.95 0.10 8.25
CA ALA A 33 -20.34 1.50 8.04
C ALA A 33 -19.88 2.09 6.69
N HIS A 34 -18.91 1.47 6.01
CA HIS A 34 -18.30 1.99 4.77
C HIS A 34 -18.38 0.97 3.62
N GLN A 35 -19.58 0.40 3.41
CA GLN A 35 -19.84 -0.57 2.34
C GLN A 35 -19.70 0.04 0.93
N ASP A 36 -19.71 1.36 0.80
CA ASP A 36 -19.36 2.06 -0.44
C ASP A 36 -17.88 1.89 -0.82
N LEU A 37 -17.02 1.67 0.18
CA LEU A 37 -15.58 1.44 0.01
C LEU A 37 -15.21 -0.04 0.08
N ALA A 38 -15.90 -0.81 0.93
CA ALA A 38 -15.63 -2.21 1.21
C ALA A 38 -16.81 -3.12 0.81
N GLU A 39 -17.37 -2.91 -0.38
CA GLU A 39 -18.63 -3.53 -0.81
C GLU A 39 -18.62 -5.06 -0.66
N GLY A 40 -19.58 -5.55 0.12
CA GLY A 40 -19.80 -6.96 0.35
C GLY A 40 -18.79 -7.62 1.28
N CYS A 41 -17.84 -6.87 1.85
CA CYS A 41 -16.94 -7.38 2.88
C CYS A 41 -17.59 -7.25 4.26
N ALA A 42 -17.53 -8.28 5.09
CA ALA A 42 -18.06 -8.25 6.46
C ALA A 42 -16.97 -8.02 7.51
N ASN A 43 -15.71 -8.35 7.18
CA ASN A 43 -14.58 -8.27 8.08
C ASN A 43 -13.28 -7.99 7.31
N VAL A 44 -12.18 -7.80 8.05
CA VAL A 44 -10.86 -7.51 7.47
C VAL A 44 -10.39 -8.61 6.53
N ALA A 45 -10.66 -9.88 6.84
CA ALA A 45 -10.27 -10.99 5.98
C ALA A 45 -11.01 -10.96 4.63
N ASP A 46 -12.26 -10.52 4.59
CA ASP A 46 -13.00 -10.31 3.34
C ASP A 46 -12.38 -9.17 2.53
N VAL A 47 -12.03 -8.06 3.16
CA VAL A 47 -11.35 -6.93 2.50
C VAL A 47 -10.02 -7.40 1.91
N VAL A 48 -9.24 -8.11 2.71
CA VAL A 48 -7.96 -8.71 2.31
C VAL A 48 -8.13 -9.61 1.09
N THR A 49 -9.04 -10.57 1.15
CA THR A 49 -9.14 -11.64 0.13
C THR A 49 -9.88 -11.20 -1.12
N ARG A 50 -10.85 -10.29 -1.00
CA ARG A 50 -11.70 -9.88 -2.13
C ARG A 50 -11.24 -8.58 -2.77
N LEU A 51 -10.76 -7.65 -1.96
CA LEU A 51 -10.33 -6.34 -2.44
C LEU A 51 -8.81 -6.24 -2.52
N GLY A 52 -8.08 -7.15 -1.86
CA GLY A 52 -6.64 -7.18 -1.82
C GLY A 52 -6.08 -6.15 -0.85
N TRP A 53 -5.56 -6.63 0.27
CA TRP A 53 -4.85 -5.80 1.23
C TRP A 53 -3.35 -6.06 1.10
N LEU A 54 -2.61 -4.97 0.95
CA LEU A 54 -1.16 -4.99 1.05
C LEU A 54 -0.78 -3.99 2.12
N SER A 55 -0.07 -4.41 3.15
CA SER A 55 0.46 -3.51 4.17
C SER A 55 1.82 -2.99 3.72
N VAL A 56 1.98 -1.67 3.61
CA VAL A 56 3.28 -1.05 3.35
C VAL A 56 3.77 -0.38 4.61
N VAL A 57 4.52 -1.11 5.44
CA VAL A 57 5.00 -0.61 6.73
C VAL A 57 6.34 0.11 6.57
N SER A 58 6.40 1.37 6.99
CA SER A 58 7.67 2.07 7.22
C SER A 58 7.93 2.34 8.70
N TYR A 59 9.12 2.00 9.16
CA TYR A 59 9.53 2.15 10.57
C TYR A 59 10.25 3.48 10.87
N SER A 60 10.58 4.29 9.86
CA SER A 60 11.22 5.59 10.05
C SER A 60 10.27 6.73 9.69
N GLN A 61 10.15 7.72 10.58
CA GLN A 61 9.23 8.88 10.54
C GLN A 61 7.71 8.63 10.71
N GLY A 62 7.32 7.42 11.09
CA GLY A 62 5.95 7.10 11.49
C GLY A 62 5.39 5.94 10.69
N TYR A 63 4.66 5.06 11.39
CA TYR A 63 3.99 3.92 10.79
C TYR A 63 2.96 4.41 9.77
N VAL A 64 3.11 3.97 8.53
CA VAL A 64 2.09 4.09 7.49
C VAL A 64 1.72 2.68 7.11
N GLU A 65 0.45 2.45 6.82
CA GLU A 65 -0.04 1.23 6.19
C GLU A 65 -1.09 1.67 5.18
N PHE A 66 -0.96 1.27 3.92
CA PHE A 66 -1.94 1.65 2.89
C PHE A 66 -2.19 0.53 1.90
N MET A 67 -3.43 0.45 1.42
CA MET A 67 -3.95 -0.67 0.64
C MET A 67 -3.51 -0.69 -0.82
N ILE A 68 -3.23 -1.89 -1.34
CA ILE A 68 -2.95 -2.19 -2.75
C ILE A 68 -3.74 -3.45 -3.10
N ARG A 69 -4.60 -3.42 -4.13
CA ARG A 69 -5.54 -4.53 -4.42
C ARG A 69 -4.89 -5.81 -4.89
N SER A 70 -3.72 -5.74 -5.51
CA SER A 70 -2.94 -6.93 -5.86
C SER A 70 -1.59 -6.48 -6.38
N LYS A 71 -0.53 -7.26 -6.13
CA LYS A 71 0.73 -7.11 -6.87
C LYS A 71 0.58 -7.50 -8.35
N ALA A 72 -0.43 -8.31 -8.71
CA ALA A 72 -0.72 -8.67 -10.09
C ALA A 72 -1.48 -7.56 -10.84
N ASP A 73 -2.12 -6.63 -10.13
CA ASP A 73 -2.80 -5.48 -10.72
C ASP A 73 -1.80 -4.33 -10.99
N PRO A 74 -1.50 -4.02 -12.28
CA PRO A 74 -0.54 -2.98 -12.63
C PRO A 74 -0.94 -1.59 -12.12
N VAL A 75 -2.23 -1.32 -11.98
CA VAL A 75 -2.72 -0.02 -11.49
C VAL A 75 -2.38 0.12 -10.02
N SER A 76 -2.69 -0.90 -9.22
CA SER A 76 -2.38 -0.92 -7.79
C SER A 76 -0.87 -0.84 -7.53
N VAL A 77 -0.05 -1.57 -8.30
CA VAL A 77 1.42 -1.47 -8.20
C VAL A 77 1.90 -0.06 -8.55
N SER A 78 1.35 0.55 -9.59
CA SER A 78 1.73 1.92 -9.99
C SER A 78 1.37 2.95 -8.92
N LEU A 79 0.22 2.82 -8.27
CA LEU A 79 -0.19 3.68 -7.16
C LEU A 79 0.76 3.58 -5.96
N CYS A 80 1.18 2.37 -5.61
CA CYS A 80 2.17 2.13 -4.56
C CYS A 80 3.52 2.77 -4.90
N VAL A 81 4.02 2.52 -6.11
CA VAL A 81 5.29 3.09 -6.59
C VAL A 81 5.21 4.61 -6.54
N GLU A 82 4.13 5.22 -7.02
CA GLU A 82 3.95 6.67 -7.04
C GLU A 82 3.93 7.25 -5.62
N HIS A 83 3.18 6.64 -4.70
CA HIS A 83 3.11 7.09 -3.32
C HIS A 83 4.48 7.03 -2.63
N LEU A 84 5.21 5.93 -2.78
CA LEU A 84 6.55 5.79 -2.19
C LEU A 84 7.57 6.75 -2.82
N SER A 85 7.52 6.92 -4.15
CA SER A 85 8.42 7.81 -4.90
C SER A 85 8.28 9.27 -4.47
N ARG A 86 7.04 9.76 -4.30
CA ARG A 86 6.78 11.14 -3.84
C ARG A 86 7.24 11.40 -2.41
N ASN A 87 7.46 10.34 -1.63
CA ASN A 87 7.76 10.43 -0.21
C ASN A 87 9.13 9.85 0.17
N LEU A 88 10.08 9.72 -0.77
CA LEU A 88 11.42 9.11 -0.52
C LEU A 88 12.17 9.70 0.69
N GLY A 89 11.96 10.98 1.02
CA GLY A 89 12.56 11.61 2.21
C GLY A 89 11.85 11.32 3.54
N ARG A 90 10.77 10.54 3.53
CA ARG A 90 9.90 10.24 4.68
C ARG A 90 10.02 8.80 5.16
N TRP A 91 10.76 7.94 4.45
CA TRP A 91 10.90 6.54 4.78
C TRP A 91 12.29 6.02 4.39
N GLU A 92 12.79 5.02 5.11
CA GLU A 92 14.09 4.36 4.82
C GLU A 92 13.91 2.92 4.37
N ASN A 93 12.88 2.27 4.91
CA ASN A 93 12.50 0.91 4.56
C ASN A 93 10.98 0.88 4.43
N ALA A 94 10.48 0.29 3.35
CA ALA A 94 9.06 0.02 3.15
C ALA A 94 8.89 -1.49 2.95
N LEU A 95 8.16 -2.14 3.86
CA LEU A 95 7.86 -3.57 3.77
C LEU A 95 6.52 -3.73 3.07
N VAL A 96 6.53 -4.28 1.86
CA VAL A 96 5.37 -4.54 1.01
C VAL A 96 4.94 -6.00 1.26
N MET A 97 3.85 -6.20 1.99
CA MET A 97 3.31 -7.52 2.35
C MET A 97 1.93 -7.73 1.75
N THR A 98 1.71 -8.76 0.93
CA THR A 98 0.34 -9.16 0.59
C THR A 98 -0.19 -10.11 1.65
N MET A 99 -1.45 -9.98 2.01
CA MET A 99 -2.04 -10.77 3.09
C MET A 99 -2.46 -12.19 2.67
N ASP A 100 -2.37 -12.49 1.38
CA ASP A 100 -2.65 -13.79 0.76
C ASP A 100 -1.40 -14.66 0.54
N GLU A 101 -0.19 -14.11 0.78
CA GLU A 101 1.07 -14.82 0.63
C GLU A 101 1.93 -14.72 1.90
N GLU A 102 2.71 -15.76 2.18
CA GLU A 102 3.71 -15.69 3.23
C GLU A 102 4.93 -14.87 2.76
N GLY A 103 5.30 -13.84 3.52
CA GLY A 103 6.52 -13.08 3.33
C GLY A 103 6.32 -11.59 3.12
N TYR A 104 7.40 -10.90 2.74
CA TYR A 104 7.37 -9.47 2.44
C TYR A 104 8.45 -9.10 1.43
N ILE A 105 8.19 -8.06 0.67
CA ILE A 105 9.17 -7.42 -0.22
C ILE A 105 9.67 -6.17 0.48
N LYS A 106 10.98 -6.12 0.72
CA LYS A 106 11.60 -4.92 1.27
C LYS A 106 12.02 -3.97 0.15
N LEU A 107 11.49 -2.75 0.20
CA LEU A 107 11.90 -1.63 -0.63
C LEU A 107 12.77 -0.64 0.18
N VAL A 108 13.76 -0.07 -0.48
CA VAL A 108 14.62 1.02 0.00
C VAL A 108 14.61 2.17 -1.01
N PRO A 109 14.93 3.42 -0.64
CA PRO A 109 14.95 4.54 -1.57
C PRO A 109 15.82 4.31 -2.82
N ALA A 110 16.89 3.51 -2.70
CA ALA A 110 17.74 3.13 -3.84
C ALA A 110 17.01 2.32 -4.92
N ASP A 111 15.93 1.59 -4.58
CA ASP A 111 15.11 0.86 -5.56
C ASP A 111 14.31 1.79 -6.49
N PHE A 112 14.34 3.10 -6.21
CA PHE A 112 13.66 4.16 -6.96
C PHE A 112 14.65 5.07 -7.71
N ALA A 113 15.94 4.74 -7.71
CA ALA A 113 16.94 5.47 -8.49
C ALA A 113 16.76 5.24 -9.99
N ASP A 114 17.25 6.18 -10.81
CA ASP A 114 17.18 6.11 -12.27
C ASP A 114 17.65 4.75 -12.81
N GLY A 115 16.85 4.12 -13.68
CA GLY A 115 17.12 2.80 -14.25
C GLY A 115 16.62 1.62 -13.41
N SER A 116 16.13 1.85 -12.19
CA SER A 116 15.52 0.80 -11.35
C SER A 116 14.07 0.51 -11.74
N SER A 117 13.56 -0.66 -11.35
CA SER A 117 12.15 -1.06 -11.57
C SER A 117 11.47 -1.42 -10.25
N PRO A 118 11.05 -0.44 -9.43
CA PRO A 118 10.40 -0.70 -8.14
C PRO A 118 9.10 -1.50 -8.33
N GLY A 119 8.34 -1.20 -9.40
CA GLY A 119 7.15 -1.98 -9.76
C GLY A 119 7.47 -3.41 -10.20
N GLY A 120 8.62 -3.67 -10.83
CA GLY A 120 9.10 -5.02 -11.11
C GLY A 120 9.45 -5.79 -9.83
N LYS A 121 10.13 -5.13 -8.89
CA LYS A 121 10.47 -5.69 -7.58
C LYS A 121 9.23 -6.04 -6.75
N ILE A 122 8.22 -5.16 -6.70
CA ILE A 122 6.91 -5.42 -6.03
C ILE A 122 6.20 -6.63 -6.66
N ARG A 123 6.32 -6.81 -7.98
CA ARG A 123 5.75 -7.96 -8.69
C ARG A 123 6.54 -9.26 -8.50
N GLY A 124 7.68 -9.23 -7.82
CA GLY A 124 8.61 -10.36 -7.75
C GLY A 124 9.28 -10.67 -9.10
N THR A 125 9.21 -9.76 -10.07
CA THR A 125 9.91 -9.88 -11.36
C THR A 125 11.33 -9.38 -11.15
N PHE A 126 12.22 -10.26 -10.69
CA PHE A 126 13.64 -9.98 -10.70
C PHE A 126 14.10 -9.92 -12.17
N THR A 127 14.62 -8.78 -12.60
CA THR A 127 15.51 -8.75 -13.75
C THR A 127 16.83 -9.34 -13.24
N MET A 128 17.22 -10.48 -13.79
CA MET A 128 18.57 -11.02 -13.59
C MET A 128 19.53 -10.07 -14.29
N ASP A 129 20.30 -9.31 -13.50
CA ASP A 129 21.61 -8.81 -13.92
C ASP A 129 22.67 -9.86 -13.57
#